data_AF-A0AAD8UTN4-F1
#
_entry.id   AF-A0AAD8UTN4-F1
#
_cell.length_a   1.000
_cell.length_b   1.000
_cell.length_c   1.000
_cell.angle_alpha   90.00
_cell.angle_beta   90.00
_cell.angle_gamma   90.00
#
_symmetry.space_group_name_H-M   'P 1'
#
loop_
_entity.id
_entity.type
_entity.pdbx_description
1 polymer ?
#
loop_
_entity_poly.entity_id
_entity_poly.type
_entity_poly.pdbx_seq_one_letter_code
_entity_poly.pdbx_strand_id
1 'polypeptide(L)'
;MKFTTSTALLALATFSPLASTASCSHSQNRWSITASGVDDVPGKCGGLWDNLKRFGACAVSSPSCGGSNGNLAWTFTTGVGCNAGMVESTWWQATNNRFGSISCP
;
A
#
# COMPACT_ATOMS: atom_id res chain seq x y z
N MET A 1 44.41 38.40 18.82
CA MET A 1 43.02 37.97 18.54
C MET A 1 43.03 36.44 18.52
N LYS A 2 42.35 35.78 19.46
CA LYS A 2 42.25 34.31 19.52
C LYS A 2 40.90 33.91 18.93
N PHE A 3 40.91 33.17 17.83
CA PHE A 3 39.71 32.65 17.19
C PHE A 3 39.51 31.20 17.65
N THR A 4 38.47 30.98 18.47
CA THR A 4 37.99 29.65 18.85
C THR A 4 36.94 29.20 17.84
N THR A 5 37.28 28.20 17.03
CA THR A 5 36.38 27.53 16.09
C THR A 5 35.61 26.43 16.79
N SER A 6 34.29 26.58 16.90
CA SER A 6 33.38 25.55 17.40
C SER A 6 32.91 24.68 16.24
N THR A 7 33.35 23.42 16.19
CA THR A 7 32.86 22.39 15.26
C THR A 7 31.52 21.83 15.76
N ALA A 8 30.43 22.14 15.04
CA ALA A 8 29.13 21.51 15.24
C ALA A 8 29.10 20.14 14.52
N LEU A 9 28.86 19.07 15.28
CA LEU A 9 28.68 17.71 14.75
C LEU A 9 27.21 17.52 14.33
N LEU A 10 26.97 17.39 13.02
CA LEU A 10 25.69 17.00 12.45
C LEU A 10 25.54 15.48 12.52
N ALA A 11 24.70 14.98 13.42
CA ALA A 11 24.34 13.56 13.48
C ALA A 11 23.33 13.22 12.38
N LEU A 12 23.76 12.49 11.35
CA LEU A 12 22.88 11.92 10.33
C LEU A 12 22.18 10.68 10.90
N ALA A 13 20.93 10.85 11.37
CA ALA A 13 20.09 9.72 11.74
C ALA A 13 19.75 8.90 10.49
N THR A 14 20.40 7.75 10.33
CA THR A 14 20.06 6.78 9.27
C THR A 14 18.73 6.13 9.61
N PHE A 15 17.64 6.64 9.05
CA PHE A 15 16.35 5.94 9.06
C PHE A 15 16.47 4.71 8.17
N SER A 16 16.61 3.53 8.77
CA SER A 16 16.43 2.27 8.05
C SER A 16 14.94 2.13 7.70
N PRO A 17 14.54 2.13 6.42
CA PRO A 17 13.15 1.80 6.09
C PRO A 17 12.89 0.36 6.51
N LEU A 18 11.90 0.14 7.37
CA LEU A 18 11.31 -1.18 7.56
C LEU A 18 10.82 -1.60 6.17
N ALA A 19 11.43 -2.65 5.61
CA ALA A 19 11.03 -3.21 4.34
C ALA A 19 9.57 -3.67 4.45
N SER A 20 8.65 -2.83 4.01
CA SER A 20 7.24 -3.16 3.92
C SER A 20 7.08 -4.13 2.75
N THR A 21 6.54 -5.30 3.02
CA THR A 21 6.36 -6.33 1.99
C THR A 21 4.90 -6.34 1.61
N ALA A 22 4.58 -5.72 0.47
CA ALA A 22 3.28 -5.89 -0.16
C ALA A 22 3.29 -7.13 -1.06
N SER A 23 2.20 -7.88 -1.05
CA SER A 23 2.01 -9.06 -1.90
C SER A 23 0.60 -9.09 -2.46
N CYS A 24 0.45 -9.58 -3.68
CA CYS A 24 -0.83 -9.81 -4.32
C CYS A 24 -0.97 -11.27 -4.72
N SER A 25 -2.15 -11.83 -4.45
CA SER A 25 -2.59 -13.12 -4.94
C SER A 25 -3.91 -12.93 -5.67
N HIS A 26 -4.04 -13.61 -6.80
CA HIS A 26 -5.23 -13.58 -7.63
C HIS A 26 -5.64 -15.02 -7.99
N SER A 27 -6.91 -15.35 -7.77
CA SER A 27 -7.47 -16.66 -8.11
C SER A 27 -8.86 -16.47 -8.72
N GLN A 28 -8.99 -16.80 -9.99
CA GLN A 28 -10.19 -16.53 -10.81
C GLN A 28 -10.52 -15.04 -10.86
N ASN A 29 -11.46 -14.57 -10.05
CA ASN A 29 -11.83 -13.15 -9.93
C ASN A 29 -11.60 -12.62 -8.51
N ARG A 30 -10.98 -13.41 -7.63
CA ARG A 30 -10.77 -13.08 -6.23
C ARG A 30 -9.36 -12.53 -6.06
N TRP A 31 -9.29 -11.34 -5.48
CA TRP A 31 -8.07 -10.61 -5.17
C TRP A 31 -7.79 -10.67 -3.68
N SER A 32 -6.53 -10.87 -3.34
CA SER A 32 -6.03 -10.80 -1.97
C SER A 32 -4.70 -10.07 -1.95
N ILE A 33 -4.71 -8.87 -1.41
CA ILE A 33 -3.53 -8.02 -1.26
C ILE A 33 -3.24 -7.92 0.23
N THR A 34 -1.98 -8.11 0.61
CA THR A 34 -1.53 -7.92 1.99
C THR A 34 -0.29 -7.05 2.02
N ALA A 35 -0.13 -6.26 3.07
CA ALA A 35 1.10 -5.51 3.32
C ALA A 35 1.38 -5.38 4.81
N SER A 36 2.67 -5.31 5.16
CA SER A 36 3.14 -5.01 6.51
C SER A 36 3.65 -3.56 6.59
N GLY A 37 3.76 -3.03 7.82
CA GLY A 37 4.23 -1.66 8.05
C GLY A 37 3.24 -0.56 7.64
N VAL A 38 1.96 -0.89 7.47
CA VAL A 38 0.92 0.05 7.03
C VAL A 38 0.48 0.95 8.18
N ASP A 39 0.77 2.25 8.05
CA ASP A 39 0.15 3.30 8.85
C ASP A 39 -1.30 3.55 8.40
N ASP A 40 -2.17 3.88 9.37
CA ASP A 40 -3.56 4.26 9.14
C ASP A 40 -4.33 3.29 8.22
N VAL A 41 -4.41 2.02 8.65
CA VAL A 41 -5.16 0.97 7.92
C VAL A 41 -6.59 1.41 7.54
N PRO A 42 -7.39 2.05 8.41
CA PRO A 42 -8.74 2.52 8.03
C PRO A 42 -8.71 3.53 6.88
N GLY A 43 -7.81 4.52 6.93
CA GLY A 43 -7.67 5.50 5.85
C GLY A 43 -7.16 4.87 4.54
N LYS A 44 -6.22 3.92 4.61
CA LYS A 44 -5.76 3.17 3.42
C LYS A 44 -6.88 2.33 2.81
N CYS A 45 -7.69 1.68 3.62
CA CYS A 45 -8.87 0.96 3.14
C CYS A 45 -9.85 1.87 2.41
N GLY A 46 -10.17 3.04 2.97
CA GLY A 46 -11.00 4.04 2.30
C GLY A 46 -10.41 4.44 0.94
N GLY A 47 -9.12 4.79 0.93
CA GLY A 47 -8.40 5.14 -0.30
C GLY A 47 -8.39 4.01 -1.34
N LEU A 48 -8.22 2.76 -0.95
CA LEU A 48 -8.23 1.62 -1.87
C LEU A 48 -9.59 1.46 -2.56
N TRP A 49 -10.69 1.53 -1.80
CA TRP A 49 -12.03 1.45 -2.38
C TRP A 49 -12.38 2.65 -3.24
N ASP A 50 -12.02 3.86 -2.79
CA ASP A 50 -12.24 5.10 -3.54
C ASP A 50 -11.46 5.15 -4.85
N ASN A 51 -10.28 4.53 -4.88
CA ASN A 51 -9.50 4.42 -6.10
C ASN A 51 -9.98 3.28 -7.00
N LEU A 52 -10.46 2.15 -6.46
CA LEU A 52 -10.96 1.03 -7.27
C LEU A 52 -12.27 1.37 -7.99
N LYS A 53 -13.18 2.10 -7.33
CA LYS A 53 -14.52 2.43 -7.89
C LYS A 53 -14.48 3.25 -9.19
N ARG A 54 -13.35 3.89 -9.52
CA ARG A 54 -13.16 4.60 -10.80
C ARG A 54 -13.20 3.64 -11.99
N PHE A 55 -12.86 2.37 -11.77
CA PHE A 55 -12.84 1.34 -12.79
C PHE A 55 -14.20 0.62 -12.79
N GLY A 56 -15.10 1.03 -13.67
CA GLY A 56 -16.43 0.39 -13.80
C GLY A 56 -16.37 -1.11 -14.07
N ALA A 57 -15.27 -1.60 -14.67
CA ALA A 57 -15.01 -3.01 -14.90
C ALA A 57 -14.68 -3.81 -13.61
N CYS A 58 -14.28 -3.12 -12.54
CA CYS A 58 -13.97 -3.67 -11.23
C CYS A 58 -15.15 -3.56 -10.26
N ALA A 59 -16.35 -3.97 -10.69
CA ALA A 59 -17.50 -4.09 -9.81
C ALA A 59 -17.19 -5.08 -8.67
N VAL A 60 -17.22 -4.60 -7.42
CA VAL A 60 -16.78 -5.35 -6.24
C VAL A 60 -17.90 -6.17 -5.63
N SER A 61 -17.59 -7.39 -5.25
CA SER A 61 -18.39 -8.26 -4.37
C SER A 61 -17.52 -8.83 -3.25
N SER A 62 -18.15 -9.21 -2.13
CA SER A 62 -17.47 -9.70 -0.92
C SER A 62 -16.29 -8.82 -0.46
N PRO A 63 -16.47 -7.48 -0.32
CA PRO A 63 -15.39 -6.59 0.07
C PRO A 63 -14.96 -6.84 1.51
N SER A 64 -13.66 -6.91 1.74
CA SER A 64 -13.07 -6.89 3.07
C SER A 64 -11.76 -6.11 3.03
N CYS A 65 -11.62 -5.16 3.93
CA CYS A 65 -10.38 -4.43 4.12
C CYS A 65 -10.19 -4.15 5.60
N GLY A 66 -8.99 -4.38 6.10
CA GLY A 66 -8.65 -4.07 7.47
C GLY A 66 -7.33 -4.71 7.86
N GLY A 67 -7.15 -4.90 9.15
CA GLY A 67 -5.96 -5.53 9.71
C GLY A 67 -5.52 -4.84 10.99
N SER A 68 -4.43 -5.30 11.58
CA SER A 68 -3.97 -4.90 12.91
C SER A 68 -2.46 -5.00 13.00
N ASN A 69 -1.87 -4.27 13.96
CA ASN A 69 -0.42 -4.26 14.20
C ASN A 69 0.41 -3.90 12.95
N GLY A 70 -0.07 -2.92 12.17
CA GLY A 70 0.59 -2.49 10.93
C GLY A 70 0.44 -3.47 9.76
N ASN A 71 -0.36 -4.52 9.90
CA ASN A 71 -0.69 -5.40 8.78
C ASN A 71 -2.01 -4.97 8.16
N LEU A 72 -2.03 -4.87 6.84
CA LEU A 72 -3.20 -4.62 6.00
C LEU A 72 -3.52 -5.90 5.23
N ALA A 73 -4.80 -6.23 5.17
CA ALA A 73 -5.38 -7.21 4.26
C ALA A 73 -6.53 -6.54 3.50
N TRP A 74 -6.47 -6.61 2.17
CA TRP A 74 -7.45 -6.07 1.25
C TRP A 74 -7.89 -7.18 0.30
N THR A 75 -9.12 -7.65 0.45
CA THR A 75 -9.65 -8.80 -0.30
C THR A 75 -11.02 -8.49 -0.87
N PHE A 76 -11.26 -8.94 -2.11
CA PHE A 76 -12.51 -8.71 -2.81
C PHE A 76 -12.62 -9.64 -4.03
N THR A 77 -13.82 -9.74 -4.56
CA THR A 77 -14.09 -10.39 -5.84
C THR A 77 -14.55 -9.35 -6.85
N THR A 78 -14.11 -9.46 -8.12
CA THR A 78 -14.50 -8.53 -9.19
C THR A 78 -15.26 -9.20 -10.33
N GLY A 79 -15.80 -8.38 -11.24
CA GLY A 79 -16.19 -8.86 -12.57
C GLY A 79 -14.98 -9.25 -13.43
N VAL A 80 -15.24 -10.00 -14.51
CA VAL A 80 -14.21 -10.52 -15.45
C VAL A 80 -13.45 -9.44 -16.21
N GLY A 81 -13.97 -8.20 -16.24
CA GLY A 81 -13.31 -7.07 -16.91
C GLY A 81 -12.22 -6.39 -16.06
N CYS A 82 -12.15 -6.70 -14.76
CA CYS A 82 -11.12 -6.16 -13.89
C CYS A 82 -9.81 -6.93 -14.09
N ASN A 83 -8.74 -6.21 -14.41
CA ASN A 83 -7.42 -6.81 -14.64
C ASN A 83 -6.40 -6.34 -13.59
N ALA A 84 -5.26 -7.04 -13.55
CA ALA A 84 -4.17 -6.78 -12.61
C ALA A 84 -3.73 -5.31 -12.62
N GLY A 85 -3.56 -4.71 -13.80
CA GLY A 85 -3.10 -3.33 -13.94
C GLY A 85 -4.03 -2.30 -13.26
N MET A 86 -5.34 -2.55 -13.24
CA MET A 86 -6.29 -1.69 -12.51
C MET A 86 -6.08 -1.80 -10.99
N VAL A 87 -5.91 -3.02 -10.48
CA VAL A 87 -5.69 -3.29 -9.05
C VAL A 87 -4.34 -2.73 -8.59
N GLU A 88 -3.28 -2.93 -9.37
CA GLU A 88 -1.94 -2.40 -9.14
C GLU A 88 -1.92 -0.87 -9.14
N SER A 89 -2.63 -0.24 -10.09
CA SER A 89 -2.78 1.22 -10.13
C SER A 89 -3.55 1.76 -8.93
N THR A 90 -4.63 1.09 -8.52
CA THR A 90 -5.39 1.42 -7.32
C THR A 90 -4.51 1.35 -6.07
N TRP A 91 -3.72 0.28 -5.95
CA TRP A 91 -2.76 0.12 -4.85
C TRP A 91 -1.77 1.28 -4.80
N TRP A 92 -1.15 1.62 -5.94
CA TRP A 92 -0.21 2.73 -6.04
C TRP A 92 -0.85 4.05 -5.60
N GLN A 93 -2.07 4.36 -6.07
CA GLN A 93 -2.74 5.62 -5.75
C GLN A 93 -3.13 5.73 -4.27
N ALA A 94 -3.56 4.64 -3.64
CA ALA A 94 -3.94 4.67 -2.22
C ALA A 94 -2.73 4.71 -1.28
N THR A 95 -1.63 4.05 -1.66
CA THR A 95 -0.45 3.87 -0.80
C THR A 95 0.70 4.82 -1.13
N ASN A 96 0.67 5.45 -2.30
CA ASN A 96 1.78 6.23 -2.87
C ASN A 96 3.10 5.44 -2.85
N ASN A 97 3.02 4.11 -3.07
CA ASN A 97 4.14 3.17 -3.05
C ASN A 97 4.91 3.07 -1.73
N ARG A 98 4.37 3.60 -0.63
CA ARG A 98 5.07 3.61 0.66
C ARG A 98 5.29 2.21 1.25
N PHE A 99 4.51 1.22 0.80
CA PHE A 99 4.53 -0.15 1.32
C PHE A 99 5.05 -1.18 0.32
N GLY A 100 5.67 -0.71 -0.77
CA GLY A 100 6.12 -1.55 -1.89
C GLY A 100 5.07 -1.69 -2.98
N SER A 101 5.55 -1.96 -4.20
CA SER A 101 4.70 -2.29 -5.34
C SER A 101 4.14 -3.69 -5.20
N ILE A 102 2.92 -3.89 -5.67
CA ILE A 102 2.35 -5.24 -5.85
C ILE A 102 2.46 -5.65 -7.32
N SER A 103 2.58 -6.95 -7.55
CA SER A 103 2.42 -7.55 -8.87
C SER A 103 1.40 -8.68 -8.74
N CYS A 104 0.29 -8.55 -9.46
CA CYS A 104 -0.78 -9.53 -9.41
C CYS A 104 -0.73 -10.46 -10.65
N PRO A 105 -0.83 -11.79 -10.47
CA PRO A 105 -0.81 -12.75 -11.57
C PRO A 105 -2.12 -12.81 -12.38
#